data_AF-A0A6I1JVL8-F1
#
_entry.id   AF-A0A6I1JVL8-F1
#
_cell.length_a   1.000
_cell.length_b   1.000
_cell.length_c   1.000
_cell.angle_alpha   90.00
_cell.angle_beta   90.00
_cell.angle_gamma   90.00
#
_symmetry.space_group_name_H-M   'P 1'
#
loop_
_entity.id
_entity.type
_entity.pdbx_description
1 polymer ?
#
loop_
_entity_poly.entity_id
_entity_poly.type
_entity_poly.pdbx_seq_one_letter_code
_entity_poly.pdbx_strand_id
1 'polypeptide(L)' 'DPLPFPSVLVASRTDPHCAYQRAEDFGYSWGSAVADAGDAGHINAASGHGPWPEGLMRFAGFLKALG' A
#
# COMPACT_ATOMS: atom_id res chain seq x y z
N ASP A 1 -1.78 8.28 -15.67
CA ASP A 1 -1.62 7.14 -16.59
C ASP A 1 -1.21 5.91 -15.83
N PRO A 2 -1.81 4.74 -16.14
CA PRO A 2 -1.48 3.49 -15.48
C PRO A 2 0.00 3.13 -15.62
N LEU A 3 0.55 2.48 -14.59
CA LEU A 3 1.90 1.96 -14.64
C LEU A 3 1.99 0.84 -15.69
N PRO A 4 3.12 0.69 -16.41
CA PRO A 4 3.26 -0.31 -17.49
C PRO A 4 3.52 -1.73 -16.97
N PHE A 5 3.24 -1.99 -15.70
CA PHE A 5 3.45 -3.27 -15.02
C PHE A 5 2.42 -3.46 -13.91
N PRO A 6 2.12 -4.71 -13.50
CA PRO A 6 1.25 -4.98 -12.36
C PRO A 6 1.78 -4.31 -11.09
N SER A 7 0.89 -3.68 -10.33
CA SER A 7 1.26 -2.91 -9.13
C SER A 7 0.18 -2.96 -8.06
N VAL A 8 0.60 -2.80 -6.81
CA VAL A 8 -0.27 -2.67 -5.63
C VAL A 8 0.26 -1.52 -4.78
N LEU A 9 -0.64 -0.67 -4.29
CA LEU A 9 -0.34 0.43 -3.38
C LEU A 9 -0.83 0.06 -1.98
N VAL A 10 0.05 0.03 -0.98
CA VAL A 10 -0.36 -0.14 0.42
C VAL A 10 -0.53 1.24 1.05
N ALA A 11 -1.71 1.51 1.62
CA ALA A 11 -2.05 2.82 2.17
C ALA A 11 -2.59 2.70 3.60
N SER A 12 -2.14 3.60 4.46
CA SER A 12 -2.64 3.75 5.84
C SER A 12 -3.72 4.81 5.91
N ARG A 13 -4.74 4.58 6.74
CA ARG A 13 -5.83 5.54 6.99
C ARG A 13 -5.41 6.70 7.88
N THR A 14 -4.30 6.54 8.62
CA THR A 14 -3.79 7.50 9.60
C THR A 14 -2.41 8.05 9.24
N ASP A 15 -2.02 7.97 7.96
CA ASP A 15 -0.79 8.60 7.49
C ASP A 15 -0.88 10.13 7.63
N PRO A 16 0.00 10.78 8.42
CA PRO A 16 -0.01 12.23 8.60
C PRO A 16 0.39 13.01 7.34
N HIS A 17 0.97 12.36 6.34
CA HIS A 17 1.48 12.98 5.12
C HIS A 17 0.57 12.76 3.90
N CYS A 18 -0.29 11.74 3.93
CA CYS A 18 -1.17 11.41 2.82
C CYS A 18 -2.55 10.97 3.32
N ALA A 19 -3.59 11.75 3.01
CA ALA A 19 -4.96 11.33 3.32
C ALA A 19 -5.31 10.06 2.53
N TYR A 20 -6.08 9.15 3.14
CA TYR A 20 -6.44 7.87 2.52
C TYR A 20 -7.09 8.05 1.14
N GLN A 21 -8.03 8.98 1.00
CA GLN A 21 -8.69 9.24 -0.30
C GLN A 21 -7.70 9.68 -1.39
N ARG A 22 -6.64 10.41 -1.02
CA ARG A 22 -5.60 10.79 -1.97
C ARG A 22 -4.75 9.58 -2.39
N ALA A 23 -4.50 8.65 -1.48
CA ALA A 23 -3.86 7.38 -1.85
C ALA A 23 -4.75 6.55 -2.78
N GLU A 24 -6.07 6.58 -2.61
CA GLU A 24 -7.02 5.97 -3.55
C GLU A 24 -6.95 6.62 -4.94
N ASP A 25 -6.87 7.96 -5.02
CA ASP A 25 -6.69 8.69 -6.28
C ASP A 25 -5.39 8.27 -7.00
N PHE A 26 -4.31 8.06 -6.24
CA PHE A 26 -3.05 7.54 -6.78
C PHE A 26 -3.21 6.11 -7.29
N GLY A 27 -3.83 5.23 -6.50
CA GLY A 27 -4.13 3.86 -6.92
C GLY A 27 -4.91 3.81 -8.23
N TYR A 28 -5.97 4.63 -8.33
CA TYR A 28 -6.75 4.77 -9.57
C TYR A 28 -5.88 5.27 -10.73
N SER A 29 -5.13 6.35 -10.52
CA SER A 29 -4.31 6.98 -11.55
C SER A 29 -3.19 6.06 -12.07
N TRP A 30 -2.65 5.21 -11.20
CA TRP A 30 -1.60 4.22 -11.51
C TRP A 30 -2.14 2.87 -11.98
N GLY A 31 -3.46 2.65 -11.92
CA GLY A 31 -4.05 1.34 -12.18
C GLY A 31 -3.64 0.28 -11.16
N SER A 32 -3.24 0.70 -9.96
CA SER A 32 -2.82 -0.18 -8.87
C SER A 32 -4.02 -0.56 -8.00
N ALA A 33 -4.09 -1.82 -7.57
CA ALA A 33 -4.97 -2.18 -6.46
C ALA A 33 -4.51 -1.46 -5.18
N VAL A 34 -5.44 -0.95 -4.38
CA VAL A 34 -5.13 -0.32 -3.08
C VAL A 34 -5.35 -1.35 -1.97
N ALA A 35 -4.28 -1.68 -1.26
CA ALA A 35 -4.30 -2.51 -0.07
C ALA A 35 -4.38 -1.62 1.18
N ASP A 36 -5.53 -1.68 1.85
CA ASP A 36 -5.74 -0.97 3.11
C ASP A 36 -4.91 -1.59 4.24
N ALA A 37 -4.07 -0.77 4.87
CA ALA A 37 -3.26 -1.11 6.03
C ALA A 37 -3.93 -0.76 7.37
N GLY A 38 -5.14 -0.18 7.35
CA GLY A 38 -5.82 0.32 8.55
C GLY A 38 -5.06 1.51 9.15
N ASP A 39 -5.04 1.58 10.48
CA ASP A 39 -4.44 2.69 11.23
C ASP A 39 -2.93 2.46 11.47
N ALA A 40 -2.15 2.50 10.38
CA ALA A 40 -0.72 2.12 10.37
C ALA A 40 0.26 3.31 10.45
N GLY A 41 -0.22 4.55 10.63
CA GLY A 41 0.60 5.76 10.59
C GLY A 41 1.30 5.90 9.23
N HIS A 42 2.55 6.35 9.20
CA HIS A 42 3.32 6.53 7.96
C HIS A 42 4.09 5.26 7.51
N ILE A 43 3.72 4.06 7.99
CA ILE A 43 4.34 2.77 7.65
C ILE A 43 5.88 2.84 7.65
N ASN A 44 6.45 3.34 8.73
CA ASN A 44 7.89 3.47 8.91
C ASN A 44 8.33 2.90 10.27
N ALA A 45 9.62 2.96 10.59
CA ALA A 45 10.12 2.47 11.87
C ALA A 45 9.48 3.18 13.08
N ALA A 46 9.20 4.49 12.98
CA ALA A 46 8.57 5.25 14.05
C ALA A 46 7.10 4.87 14.29
N SER A 47 6.39 4.38 13.25
CA SER A 47 5.05 3.81 13.38
C SER A 47 5.05 2.29 13.64
N GLY A 48 6.20 1.69 13.92
CA GLY A 48 6.32 0.27 14.30
C GLY A 48 6.57 -0.72 13.15
N HIS A 49 6.78 -0.25 11.92
CA HIS A 49 6.83 -1.06 10.71
C HIS A 49 8.26 -1.44 10.27
N GLY A 50 9.10 -1.90 11.20
CA GLY A 50 10.48 -2.36 10.89
C GLY A 50 10.49 -3.68 10.09
N PRO A 51 10.47 -4.85 10.74
CA PRO A 51 10.37 -6.14 10.04
C PRO A 51 9.04 -6.38 9.30
N TRP A 52 8.01 -5.57 9.60
CA TRP A 52 6.64 -5.56 9.03
C TRP A 52 6.18 -6.87 8.36
N PRO A 53 5.88 -7.92 9.15
CA PRO A 53 5.44 -9.21 8.63
C PRO A 53 4.18 -9.13 7.76
N GLU A 54 3.24 -8.24 8.10
CA GLU A 54 2.02 -8.01 7.33
C GLU A 54 2.34 -7.50 5.92
N GLY A 55 3.36 -6.64 5.77
CA GLY A 55 3.86 -6.19 4.48
C GLY A 55 4.41 -7.34 3.63
N LEU A 56 5.18 -8.24 4.24
CA LEU A 56 5.67 -9.45 3.56
C LEU A 56 4.52 -10.38 3.13
N MET A 57 3.49 -10.54 3.96
CA MET A 57 2.29 -11.31 3.60
C MET A 57 1.54 -10.67 2.43
N ARG A 58 1.40 -9.34 2.41
CA ARG A 58 0.81 -8.61 1.27
C ARG A 58 1.62 -8.81 0.00
N PHE A 59 2.94 -8.71 0.08
CA PHE A 59 3.81 -8.94 -1.07
C PHE A 59 3.71 -10.37 -1.61
N ALA A 60 3.72 -11.38 -0.73
CA ALA A 60 3.52 -12.77 -1.13
C ALA A 60 2.15 -12.99 -1.81
N GLY A 61 1.09 -12.38 -1.28
CA GLY A 61 -0.24 -12.42 -1.89
C GLY A 61 -0.27 -11.76 -3.28
N PHE A 62 0.42 -10.63 -3.44
CA PHE A 62 0.58 -9.97 -4.74
C PHE A 62 1.32 -10.87 -5.74
N LEU A 63 2.46 -11.46 -5.36
CA LEU A 63 3.21 -12.39 -6.22
C LEU A 63 2.36 -13.58 -6.66
N LYS A 64 1.54 -14.12 -5.75
CA LYS A 64 0.61 -15.21 -6.08
C LYS A 64 -0.44 -14.78 -7.12
N ALA A 65 -0.86 -13.52 -7.16
CA ALA A 65 -1.83 -13.03 -8.14
C ALA A 65 -1.21 -12.78 -9.53
N LEU A 66 0.12 -12.81 -9.66
CA LEU A 66 0.83 -12.64 -10.93
C LEU A 66 1.14 -13.97 -11.64
N GLY A 67 0.85 -15.12 -11.01
CA GLY A 67 0.97 -16.47 -11.56
C GLY A 67 -0.23 -17.34 -11.21
#